data_AF-S8CB23-F1
#
_entry.id   AF-S8CB23-F1
#
_cell.length_a   1.000
_cell.length_b   1.000
_cell.length_c   1.000
_cell.angle_alpha   90.00
_cell.angle_beta   90.00
_cell.angle_gamma   90.00
#
_symmetry.space_group_name_H-M   'P 1'
#
loop_
_entity.id
_entity.type
_entity.pdbx_description
1 polymer ?
#
loop_
_entity_poly.entity_id
_entity_poly.type
_entity_poly.pdbx_seq_one_letter_code
_entity_poly.pdbx_strand_id
1 'polypeptide(L)'
;ERISNIAYNVVNGLCSPIPDESAPVYINVGDGGNSEGLVTDMTQPQPDYSAYRESSFGHGVLEIKNRTHAHFAWHRNQDGAAVEADSIWLVNRFWKSTAEIL
;
A
#
# COMPACT_ATOMS: atom_id res chain seq x y z
N GLU A 1 1.72 5.35 0.87
CA GLU A 1 1.10 6.70 0.98
C GLU A 1 -0.40 6.60 0.73
N ARG A 2 -1.18 7.63 1.08
CA ARG A 2 -2.63 7.67 0.83
C ARG A 2 -2.91 8.68 -0.27
N ILE A 3 -3.45 8.19 -1.37
CA ILE A 3 -3.61 8.94 -2.62
C ILE A 3 -5.02 8.73 -3.14
N SER A 4 -5.65 9.79 -3.64
CA SER A 4 -6.92 9.72 -4.37
C SER A 4 -6.84 10.40 -5.73
N ASN A 5 -7.73 10.03 -6.64
CA ASN A 5 -7.86 10.66 -7.96
C ASN A 5 -9.34 10.80 -8.33
N ILE A 6 -10.09 11.49 -7.46
CA ILE A 6 -11.56 11.58 -7.54
C ILE A 6 -12.07 12.94 -7.98
N ALA A 7 -11.18 13.89 -8.27
CA ALA A 7 -11.55 15.26 -8.62
C ALA A 7 -12.00 15.43 -10.08
N TYR A 8 -11.74 14.45 -10.94
CA TYR A 8 -12.03 14.54 -12.37
C TYR A 8 -13.55 14.67 -12.65
N ASN A 9 -13.93 15.67 -13.44
CA ASN A 9 -15.34 15.91 -13.81
C ASN A 9 -15.56 16.09 -15.33
N VAL A 10 -14.72 15.45 -16.15
CA VAL A 10 -14.69 15.57 -17.62
C VAL A 10 -14.05 16.88 -18.10
N VAL A 11 -14.46 18.03 -17.58
CA VAL A 11 -14.06 19.36 -18.10
C VAL A 11 -12.89 20.01 -17.37
N ASN A 12 -12.64 19.65 -16.11
CA ASN A 12 -11.64 20.33 -15.27
C ASN A 12 -10.20 19.85 -15.47
N GLY A 13 -9.98 18.74 -16.17
CA GLY A 13 -8.65 18.15 -16.36
C GLY A 13 -7.95 17.66 -15.08
N LEU A 14 -8.65 17.59 -13.94
CA LEU A 14 -8.09 17.16 -12.65
C LEU A 14 -8.04 15.63 -12.56
N CYS A 15 -7.19 15.02 -13.39
CA CYS A 15 -7.05 13.56 -13.53
C CYS A 15 -5.73 12.99 -12.98
N SER A 16 -4.94 13.81 -12.28
CA SER A 16 -3.71 13.37 -11.62
C SER A 16 -4.00 12.92 -10.18
N PRO A 17 -3.45 11.78 -9.74
CA PRO A 17 -3.54 11.37 -8.34
C PRO A 17 -2.89 12.41 -7.41
N ILE A 18 -3.50 12.67 -6.25
CA ILE A 18 -3.04 13.63 -5.25
C ILE A 18 -3.02 13.00 -3.84
N PRO A 19 -2.15 13.46 -2.93
CA PRO A 19 -2.19 13.07 -1.52
C PRO A 19 -3.54 13.36 -0.87
N ASP A 20 -4.07 12.37 -0.17
CA ASP A 20 -5.36 12.43 0.50
C ASP A 20 -5.37 11.55 1.74
N GLU A 21 -5.26 12.16 2.92
CA GLU A 21 -5.23 11.44 4.21
C GLU A 21 -6.49 10.63 4.51
N SER A 22 -7.59 10.92 3.81
CA SER A 22 -8.88 10.23 3.93
C SER A 22 -8.97 9.01 3.00
N ALA A 23 -8.09 8.91 1.99
CA ALA A 23 -8.02 7.77 1.10
C ALA A 23 -7.45 6.51 1.82
N PRO A 24 -7.80 5.30 1.39
CA PRO A 24 -7.16 4.08 1.87
C PRO A 24 -5.70 3.98 1.38
N VAL A 25 -4.96 3.03 1.96
CA VAL A 25 -3.71 2.55 1.35
C VAL A 25 -4.09 1.37 0.45
N TYR A 26 -3.59 1.37 -0.78
CA TYR A 26 -3.79 0.27 -1.74
C TYR A 26 -2.58 -0.66 -1.69
N ILE A 27 -2.84 -1.95 -1.52
CA ILE A 27 -1.81 -2.99 -1.44
C ILE A 27 -2.20 -4.09 -2.44
N ASN A 28 -1.24 -4.53 -3.26
CA ASN A 28 -1.41 -5.66 -4.17
C ASN A 28 -0.53 -6.82 -3.71
N VAL A 29 -1.15 -7.97 -3.43
CA VAL A 29 -0.49 -9.22 -2.99
C VAL A 29 -0.90 -10.40 -3.89
N GLY A 30 -0.90 -10.17 -5.20
CA GLY A 30 -1.20 -11.17 -6.23
C GLY A 30 -0.05 -12.14 -6.54
N ASP A 31 0.92 -12.25 -5.63
CA ASP A 31 2.24 -12.86 -5.80
C ASP A 31 2.35 -14.24 -5.12
N GLY A 32 1.25 -14.98 -5.03
CA GLY A 32 1.21 -16.26 -4.31
C GLY A 32 1.92 -17.45 -4.98
N GLY A 33 2.54 -17.29 -6.16
CA GLY A 33 3.24 -18.38 -6.86
C GLY A 33 2.44 -19.08 -7.96
N ASN A 34 1.64 -18.33 -8.73
CA ASN A 34 0.90 -18.90 -9.87
C ASN A 34 1.84 -19.35 -11.01
N SER A 35 1.32 -20.17 -11.93
CA SER A 35 2.07 -20.77 -13.05
C SER A 35 2.46 -19.77 -14.14
N GLU A 36 1.76 -18.65 -14.25
CA GLU A 36 1.99 -17.57 -15.20
C GLU A 36 3.27 -16.79 -14.84
N GLY A 37 3.71 -16.86 -13.59
CA GLY A 37 5.00 -16.34 -13.13
C GLY A 37 4.93 -14.93 -12.53
N LEU A 38 6.09 -14.31 -12.37
CA LEU A 38 6.23 -12.96 -11.80
C LEU A 38 6.09 -11.89 -12.89
N VAL A 39 5.46 -10.76 -12.53
CA VAL A 39 5.51 -9.54 -13.33
C VAL A 39 6.79 -8.80 -12.97
N THR A 40 7.76 -8.74 -13.87
CA THR A 40 9.03 -8.00 -13.70
C THR A 40 9.01 -6.62 -14.36
N ASP A 41 8.18 -6.44 -15.37
CA ASP A 41 8.08 -5.18 -16.10
C ASP A 41 7.16 -4.21 -15.36
N MET A 42 7.74 -3.09 -14.89
CA MET A 42 7.02 -2.04 -14.19
C MET A 42 7.20 -0.70 -14.89
N THR A 43 6.16 0.13 -14.88
CA THR A 43 6.22 1.51 -15.37
C THR A 43 7.37 2.27 -14.72
N GLN A 44 8.17 2.97 -15.54
CA GLN A 44 9.29 3.80 -15.10
C GLN A 44 9.09 5.27 -15.54
N PRO A 45 9.44 6.25 -14.68
CA PRO A 45 9.88 6.06 -13.29
C PRO A 45 8.74 5.53 -12.41
N GLN A 46 9.06 5.16 -11.17
CA GLN A 46 8.03 4.84 -10.18
C GLN A 46 7.06 6.02 -10.06
N PRO A 47 5.76 5.81 -10.32
CA PRO A 47 4.81 6.89 -10.16
C PRO A 47 4.70 7.25 -8.68
N ASP A 48 4.57 8.54 -8.38
CA ASP A 48 4.60 9.06 -7.00
C ASP A 48 3.57 8.42 -6.07
N TYR A 49 2.46 7.89 -6.61
CA TYR A 49 1.44 7.21 -5.82
C TYR A 49 1.82 5.80 -5.36
N SER A 50 2.90 5.22 -5.88
CA SER A 50 3.41 3.90 -5.51
C SER A 50 4.53 4.08 -4.51
N ALA A 51 4.32 3.65 -3.26
CA ALA A 51 5.33 3.79 -2.20
C ALA A 51 6.40 2.67 -2.25
N TYR A 52 5.96 1.42 -2.46
CA TYR A 52 6.83 0.26 -2.57
C TYR A 52 6.27 -0.70 -3.63
N ARG A 53 7.16 -1.41 -4.33
CA ARG A 53 6.83 -2.41 -5.34
C ARG A 53 8.03 -3.32 -5.58
N GLU A 54 7.81 -4.63 -5.60
CA GLU A 54 8.86 -5.62 -5.86
C GLU A 54 8.28 -6.84 -6.58
N SER A 55 9.08 -7.46 -7.45
CA SER A 55 8.76 -8.71 -8.16
C SER A 55 9.35 -9.91 -7.43
N SER A 56 8.69 -10.37 -6.38
CA SER A 56 9.01 -11.61 -5.66
C SER A 56 7.72 -12.35 -5.34
N PHE A 57 7.78 -13.67 -5.18
CA PHE A 57 6.66 -14.41 -4.62
C PHE A 57 6.63 -14.25 -3.10
N GLY A 58 5.45 -14.26 -2.51
CA GLY A 58 5.30 -13.99 -1.10
C GLY A 58 3.87 -14.06 -0.60
N HIS A 59 3.68 -13.51 0.59
CA HIS A 59 2.36 -13.34 1.21
C HIS A 59 2.36 -12.13 2.16
N GLY A 60 1.20 -11.52 2.34
CA GLY A 60 0.99 -10.43 3.28
C GLY A 60 0.30 -10.88 4.57
N VAL A 61 0.66 -10.26 5.69
CA VAL A 61 0.02 -10.44 6.99
C VAL A 61 -0.46 -9.09 7.50
N LEU A 62 -1.75 -8.99 7.84
CA LEU A 62 -2.34 -7.81 8.48
C LEU A 62 -2.71 -8.14 9.93
N GLU A 63 -1.95 -7.60 10.86
CA GLU A 63 -2.16 -7.79 12.29
C GLU A 63 -2.85 -6.58 12.91
N ILE A 64 -4.14 -6.70 13.18
CA ILE A 64 -4.90 -5.67 13.91
C ILE A 64 -4.50 -5.72 15.38
N LYS A 65 -3.85 -4.67 15.87
CA LYS A 65 -3.41 -4.59 17.27
C LYS A 65 -4.49 -4.05 18.18
N ASN A 66 -5.19 -3.00 17.74
CA ASN A 66 -6.28 -2.35 18.47
C ASN A 66 -7.11 -1.47 17.51
N ARG A 67 -8.04 -0.66 18.08
CA ARG A 67 -8.92 0.21 17.27
C ARG A 67 -8.16 1.27 16.43
N THR A 68 -6.94 1.64 16.83
CA THR A 68 -6.16 2.70 16.16
C THR A 68 -5.05 2.17 15.27
N HIS A 69 -4.47 0.99 15.55
CA HIS A 69 -3.29 0.49 14.85
C HIS A 69 -3.47 -0.92 14.30
N ALA A 70 -3.03 -1.11 13.05
CA ALA A 70 -2.75 -2.40 12.47
C ALA A 70 -1.34 -2.40 11.87
N HIS A 71 -0.63 -3.52 11.97
CA HIS A 71 0.66 -3.70 11.32
C HIS A 71 0.47 -4.55 10.07
N PHE A 72 0.87 -4.05 8.91
CA PHE A 72 0.94 -4.84 7.70
C PHE A 72 2.40 -5.17 7.42
N ALA A 73 2.68 -6.43 7.12
CA ALA A 73 3.98 -6.89 6.66
C ALA A 73 3.84 -7.79 5.44
N TRP A 74 4.80 -7.71 4.53
CA TRP A 74 4.91 -8.60 3.38
C TRP A 74 6.19 -9.44 3.50
N HIS A 75 6.04 -10.74 3.30
CA HIS A 75 7.10 -11.74 3.46
C HIS A 75 7.37 -12.42 2.13
N ARG A 76 8.63 -12.40 1.69
CA ARG A 76 9.06 -13.07 0.46
C ARG A 76 9.35 -14.54 0.70
N ASN A 77 9.08 -15.37 -0.28
CA ASN A 77 9.28 -16.82 -0.17
C ASN A 77 10.75 -17.22 -0.08
N GLN A 78 11.67 -16.42 -0.63
CA GLN A 78 13.11 -16.69 -0.56
C GLN A 78 13.76 -16.31 0.77
N ASP A 79 13.06 -15.55 1.62
CA ASP A 79 13.56 -15.14 2.93
C ASP A 79 13.14 -16.13 4.03
N GLY A 80 13.68 -15.94 5.24
CA GLY A 80 13.18 -16.65 6.41
C GLY A 80 11.75 -16.21 6.74
N ALA A 81 10.92 -17.12 7.27
CA ALA A 81 9.49 -16.86 7.53
C ALA A 81 9.20 -15.65 8.46
N ALA A 82 10.17 -15.25 9.30
CA ALA A 82 10.04 -14.09 10.19
C ALA A 82 10.58 -12.78 9.59
N VAL A 83 11.14 -12.81 8.38
CA VAL A 83 11.72 -11.64 7.72
C VAL A 83 10.63 -10.89 6.99
N GLU A 84 10.44 -9.62 7.35
CA GLU A 84 9.55 -8.69 6.66
C GLU A 84 10.36 -7.95 5.58
N ALA A 85 9.98 -8.12 4.32
CA ALA A 85 10.64 -7.43 3.21
C ALA A 85 10.12 -5.99 3.04
N ASP A 86 8.84 -5.78 3.33
CA ASP A 86 8.19 -4.48 3.48
C ASP A 86 7.24 -4.53 4.67
N SER A 87 7.11 -3.42 5.40
CA SER A 87 6.14 -3.31 6.48
C SER A 87 5.71 -1.88 6.75
N ILE A 88 4.48 -1.73 7.24
CA ILE A 88 3.88 -0.44 7.53
C ILE A 88 2.89 -0.52 8.69
N TRP A 89 2.95 0.49 9.55
CA TRP A 89 1.91 0.74 10.56
C TRP A 89 0.76 1.54 9.96
N LEU A 90 -0.41 0.92 9.90
CA LEU A 90 -1.65 1.54 9.46
C LEU A 90 -2.38 2.14 10.66
N VAL A 91 -2.52 3.46 10.65
CA VAL A 91 -3.34 4.18 11.64
C VAL A 91 -4.77 4.32 11.11
N ASN A 92 -5.73 3.77 11.86
CA ASN A 92 -7.16 3.79 11.54
C ASN A 92 -7.65 5.22 11.28
N ARG A 93 -8.45 5.41 10.22
CA ARG A 93 -8.93 6.75 9.79
C ARG A 93 -10.08 7.31 10.61
N PHE A 94 -10.89 6.45 11.21
CA PHE A 94 -12.00 6.87 12.07
C PHE A 94 -11.51 7.19 13.49
N TRP A 95 -10.63 6.34 14.03
CA TRP A 95 -10.14 6.46 15.41
C TRP A 95 -8.84 7.27 15.54
N LYS A 96 -8.31 7.86 14.46
CA LYS A 96 -7.19 8.82 14.53
C LYS A 96 -7.69 10.02 15.35
N SER A 97 -7.33 10.10 16.62
CA SER A 97 -7.62 11.28 17.42
C SER A 97 -6.87 12.47 16.82
N THR A 98 -7.53 13.61 16.69
CA THR A 98 -6.99 14.92 16.28
C THR A 98 -5.83 15.44 17.16
N ALA A 99 -5.37 14.66 18.13
CA ALA A 99 -4.34 15.02 19.12
C ALA A 99 -2.92 15.11 18.55
N GLU A 100 -2.69 14.80 17.28
CA GLU A 100 -1.40 15.01 16.58
C GLU A 100 -1.38 16.29 15.71
N ILE A 101 -2.36 17.19 15.86
CA ILE A 101 -2.42 18.48 15.14
C ILE A 101 -2.17 19.69 16.08
N LEU A 102 -1.52 19.49 17.22
CA LEU A 102 -1.01 20.58 18.07
C LEU A 102 0.50 20.52 18.23
#